data_AF-A0A366EBX3-F1
#
_entry.id   AF-A0A366EBX3-F1
#
_cell.length_a   1.000
_cell.length_b   1.000
_cell.length_c   1.000
_cell.angle_alpha   90.00
_cell.angle_beta   90.00
_cell.angle_gamma   90.00
#
_symmetry.space_group_name_H-M   'P 1'
#
loop_
_entity.id
_entity.type
_entity.pdbx_description
1 polymer ?
#
loop_
_entity_poly.entity_id
_entity_poly.type
_entity_poly.pdbx_seq_one_letter_code
_entity_poly.pdbx_strand_id
1 'polypeptide(L)'
;MKLTQINLLIDIPELNRFNIGDKVVTEASERFNQTEGIVVGIELRQLNSSDIAIPNITLLDNEGSLKSGFKPADLRLFGIPTPRPGKGLH
;
A
#
# COMPACT_ATOMS: atom_id res chain seq x y z
N MET A 1 15.57 4.95 -18.71
CA MET A 1 14.38 5.72 -18.30
C MET A 1 14.65 7.20 -18.56
N LYS A 2 13.84 7.89 -19.36
CA LYS A 2 13.92 9.35 -19.46
C LYS A 2 12.95 9.93 -18.43
N LEU A 3 13.37 10.95 -17.68
CA LEU A 3 12.45 11.73 -16.84
C LEU A 3 11.41 12.39 -17.75
N THR A 4 10.16 11.92 -17.70
CA THR A 4 9.03 12.57 -18.39
C THR A 4 8.21 13.38 -17.39
N GLN A 5 7.45 14.38 -17.87
CA GLN A 5 6.56 15.17 -17.00
C GLN A 5 5.55 14.30 -16.23
N ILE A 6 5.14 13.16 -16.78
CA ILE A 6 4.26 12.21 -16.11
C ILE A 6 4.92 11.70 -14.82
N ASN A 7 6.23 11.42 -14.82
CA ASN A 7 6.94 10.96 -13.62
C ASN A 7 7.08 12.05 -12.53
N LEU A 8 6.93 13.33 -12.89
CA LEU A 8 6.95 14.47 -11.95
C LEU A 8 5.55 14.86 -11.44
N LEU A 9 4.50 14.42 -12.15
CA LEU A 9 3.09 14.71 -11.86
C LEU A 9 2.39 13.60 -11.08
N ILE A 10 3.04 12.45 -10.90
CA ILE A 10 2.52 11.36 -10.08
C ILE A 10 2.70 11.76 -8.60
N ASP A 11 1.85 12.69 -8.17
CA ASP A 11 1.49 12.77 -6.76
C ASP A 11 0.61 11.55 -6.50
N ILE A 12 1.03 10.70 -5.58
CA ILE A 12 0.22 9.58 -5.09
C ILE A 12 -0.05 9.89 -3.63
N PRO A 13 -1.03 10.77 -3.32
CA PRO A 13 -1.37 11.12 -1.95
C PRO A 13 -1.62 9.89 -1.08
N GLU A 14 -2.08 8.80 -1.71
CA GLU A 14 -2.32 7.52 -1.06
C GLU A 14 -1.05 6.86 -0.49
N LEU A 15 0.12 7.06 -1.10
CA LEU A 15 1.40 6.57 -0.56
C LEU A 15 1.83 7.34 0.68
N ASN A 16 1.51 8.64 0.77
CA ASN A 16 1.82 9.48 1.93
C ASN A 16 1.04 9.08 3.20
N ARG A 17 0.11 8.12 3.09
CA ARG A 17 -0.64 7.55 4.22
C ARG A 17 0.20 6.62 5.09
N PHE A 18 1.36 6.17 4.60
CA PHE A 18 2.21 5.19 5.27
C PHE A 18 3.65 5.67 5.36
N ASN A 19 4.30 5.33 6.46
CA ASN A 19 5.73 5.53 6.70
C ASN A 19 6.42 4.19 6.96
N ILE A 20 7.73 4.14 6.73
CA ILE A 20 8.54 3.00 7.17
C ILE A 20 8.46 2.89 8.69
N GLY A 21 8.17 1.69 9.19
CA GLY A 21 7.93 1.40 10.60
C GLY A 21 6.46 1.35 10.98
N ASP A 22 5.53 1.81 10.12
CA ASP A 22 4.11 1.73 10.41
C ASP A 22 3.63 0.28 10.48
N LYS A 23 2.86 -0.02 11.53
CA LYS A 23 2.15 -1.30 11.62
C LYS A 23 0.86 -1.22 10.81
N VAL A 24 0.65 -2.19 9.93
CA VAL A 24 -0.50 -2.25 9.02
C VAL A 24 -1.16 -3.63 9.04
N VAL A 25 -2.37 -3.69 8.52
CA VAL A 25 -3.12 -4.91 8.23
C VAL A 25 -3.51 -4.91 6.77
N THR A 26 -3.32 -6.03 6.08
CA THR A 26 -3.83 -6.19 4.71
C THR A 26 -5.35 -6.25 4.72
N GLU A 27 -6.01 -5.60 3.77
CA GLU A 27 -7.43 -5.83 3.53
C GLU A 27 -7.68 -7.28 3.08
N ALA A 28 -8.83 -7.83 3.47
CA ALA A 28 -9.20 -9.17 3.04
C ALA A 28 -9.44 -9.17 1.53
N SER A 29 -8.61 -9.91 0.80
CA SER A 29 -8.73 -10.11 -0.65
C SER A 29 -8.42 -11.55 -0.99
N GLU A 30 -8.68 -11.95 -2.25
CA GLU A 30 -8.31 -13.30 -2.73
C GLU A 30 -6.80 -13.59 -2.61
N ARG A 31 -5.96 -12.55 -2.49
CA ARG A 31 -4.50 -12.68 -2.42
C ARG A 31 -3.93 -12.58 -1.00
N PHE A 32 -4.65 -11.95 -0.07
CA PHE A 32 -4.12 -11.63 1.25
C PHE A 32 -5.18 -11.86 2.33
N ASN A 33 -4.83 -12.64 3.36
CA ASN A 33 -5.73 -12.97 4.46
C ASN A 33 -5.38 -12.16 5.71
N GLN A 34 -5.94 -10.95 5.84
CA GLN A 34 -5.86 -10.06 7.01
C GLN A 34 -4.53 -10.16 7.78
N THR A 35 -3.43 -10.08 7.06
CA THR A 35 -2.10 -10.31 7.62
C THR A 35 -1.59 -9.00 8.21
N GLU A 36 -1.10 -9.07 9.44
CA GLU A 36 -0.41 -7.95 10.08
C GLU A 36 1.05 -7.90 9.62
N GLY A 37 1.59 -6.69 9.48
CA GLY A 37 3.00 -6.50 9.18
C GLY A 37 3.47 -5.07 9.45
N ILE A 38 4.77 -4.88 9.31
CA ILE A 38 5.44 -3.58 9.42
C ILE A 38 5.86 -3.13 8.02
N VAL A 39 5.58 -1.88 7.67
CA VAL A 39 6.07 -1.29 6.43
C VAL A 39 7.58 -1.13 6.51
N VAL A 40 8.31 -1.76 5.57
CA VAL A 40 9.79 -1.70 5.50
C VAL A 40 10.30 -1.14 4.19
N GLY A 41 9.43 -0.95 3.19
CA GLY A 41 9.79 -0.33 1.93
C GLY A 41 8.59 0.32 1.25
N ILE A 42 8.82 1.52 0.69
CA ILE A 42 7.85 2.26 -0.12
C ILE A 42 8.59 2.69 -1.38
N GLU A 43 8.17 2.18 -2.53
CA GLU A 43 8.82 2.48 -3.80
C GLU A 43 7.79 2.65 -4.93
N LEU A 44 8.21 3.33 -6.00
CA LEU A 44 7.52 3.30 -7.28
C LEU A 44 8.21 2.28 -8.18
N ARG A 45 7.48 1.26 -8.63
CA ARG A 45 8.00 0.22 -9.53
C ARG A 45 7.50 0.44 -10.95
N GLN A 46 8.37 0.26 -11.93
CA GLN A 46 7.99 0.32 -13.34
C GLN A 46 7.04 -0.84 -13.71
N LEU A 47 5.93 -0.55 -14.40
CA LEU A 47 5.02 -1.56 -14.90
C LEU A 47 5.44 -2.03 -16.30
N ASN A 48 5.89 -3.28 -16.45
CA ASN A 48 6.10 -4.00 -17.72
C ASN A 48 6.67 -3.14 -18.88
N SER A 49 7.84 -2.54 -18.66
CA SER A 49 8.55 -1.69 -19.64
C SER A 49 7.80 -0.43 -20.11
N SER A 50 6.68 -0.06 -19.50
CA SER A 50 6.01 1.22 -19.73
C SER A 50 6.73 2.36 -18.99
N ASP A 51 6.50 3.60 -19.39
CA ASP A 51 6.97 4.78 -18.65
C ASP A 51 6.15 5.06 -17.38
N ILE A 52 5.19 4.17 -17.05
CA ILE A 52 4.32 4.26 -15.88
C ILE A 52 4.99 3.59 -14.69
N ALA A 53 5.07 4.34 -13.59
CA ALA A 53 5.50 3.82 -12.30
C ALA A 53 4.26 3.65 -11.40
N ILE A 54 4.18 2.51 -10.70
CA ILE A 54 3.06 2.17 -9.81
C ILE A 54 3.55 2.02 -8.36
N PRO A 55 2.70 2.32 -7.37
CA PRO A 55 3.01 2.07 -5.97
C PRO A 55 3.37 0.61 -5.71
N ASN A 56 4.40 0.40 -4.91
CA ASN A 56 4.76 -0.89 -4.38
C ASN A 56 5.25 -0.75 -2.92
N ILE A 57 4.50 -1.33 -2.00
CA ILE A 57 4.83 -1.35 -0.57
C ILE A 57 5.33 -2.75 -0.21
N THR A 58 6.38 -2.80 0.60
CA THR A 58 6.95 -4.02 1.15
C THR A 58 6.69 -4.08 2.65
N LEU A 59 6.17 -5.23 3.10
CA LEU A 59 5.90 -5.52 4.50
C LEU A 59 6.87 -6.58 5.02
N LEU A 60 7.26 -6.44 6.28
CA LEU A 60 7.79 -7.52 7.11
C LEU A 60 6.63 -8.09 7.91
N ASP A 61 6.28 -9.36 7.67
CA ASP A 61 5.21 -10.02 8.42
C ASP A 61 5.70 -10.55 9.77
N ASN A 62 4.74 -11.03 10.59
CA ASN A 62 5.02 -11.57 11.91
C ASN A 62 5.84 -12.86 11.91
N GLU A 63 6.01 -13.52 10.75
CA GLU A 63 6.86 -14.70 10.58
C GLU A 63 8.30 -14.31 10.18
N GLY A 64 8.59 -13.01 10.07
CA GLY A 64 9.89 -12.49 9.64
C GLY A 64 10.11 -12.54 8.13
N SER A 65 9.05 -12.78 7.35
CA SER A 65 9.13 -12.85 5.88
C SER A 65 8.85 -11.50 5.24
N LEU A 66 9.63 -11.16 4.20
CA LEU A 66 9.40 -9.98 3.38
C LEU A 66 8.39 -10.27 2.28
N LYS A 67 7.32 -9.46 2.23
CA LYS A 67 6.27 -9.54 1.21
C LYS A 67 6.16 -8.20 0.50
N SER A 68 6.35 -8.18 -0.81
CA SER A 68 6.22 -6.98 -1.66
C SER A 68 5.06 -7.13 -2.64
N GLY A 69 4.63 -6.04 -3.25
CA GLY A 69 3.53 -6.02 -4.23
C GLY A 69 2.28 -5.30 -3.76
N PHE A 70 2.28 -4.75 -2.54
CA PHE A 70 1.10 -4.10 -1.96
C PHE A 70 0.91 -2.70 -2.51
N LYS A 71 -0.34 -2.34 -2.79
CA LYS A 71 -0.78 -0.98 -3.10
C LYS A 71 -1.31 -0.32 -1.82
N PRO A 72 -1.36 1.02 -1.74
CA PRO A 72 -1.95 1.72 -0.60
C PRO A 72 -3.37 1.26 -0.24
N ALA A 73 -4.20 0.94 -1.24
CA ALA A 73 -5.56 0.45 -1.03
C ALA A 73 -5.62 -0.96 -0.41
N ASP A 74 -4.54 -1.75 -0.51
CA ASP A 74 -4.49 -3.09 0.08
C ASP A 74 -4.22 -3.04 1.59
N LEU A 75 -3.92 -1.87 2.16
CA LEU A 75 -3.40 -1.71 3.51
C LEU A 75 -4.25 -0.76 4.36
N ARG A 76 -4.32 -1.06 5.65
CA ARG A 76 -4.86 -0.16 6.68
C ARG A 76 -3.88 -0.06 7.84
N LEU A 77 -3.74 1.14 8.40
CA LEU A 77 -2.98 1.34 9.62
C LEU A 77 -3.61 0.53 10.77
N PHE A 78 -2.77 -0.22 11.48
CA PHE A 78 -3.19 -1.00 12.63
C PHE A 78 -3.69 -0.08 13.74
N GLY A 79 -4.83 -0.41 14.34
CA GLY A 79 -5.40 0.37 15.45
C GLY A 79 -6.22 1.61 15.04
N ILE A 80 -6.29 1.96 13.76
CA ILE A 80 -7.25 2.97 13.29
C ILE A 80 -8.59 2.27 13.02
N PRO A 81 -9.69 2.64 13.72
CA PRO A 81 -11.01 2.06 13.48
C PRO A 81 -11.45 2.33 12.04
N THR A 82 -11.96 1.32 11.35
CA THR A 82 -12.64 1.56 10.07
C THR A 82 -13.91 2.37 10.31
N PRO A 83 -14.20 3.40 9.50
CA PRO A 83 -15.54 3.96 9.45
C PRO A 83 -16.49 2.83 9.09
N ARG A 84 -17.37 2.43 10.02
CA ARG A 84 -18.43 1.48 9.69
C ARG A 84 -19.29 2.14 8.62
N PRO A 85 -19.62 1.48 7.51
CA PRO A 85 -20.64 1.99 6.61
C PRO A 85 -21.89 2.20 7.46
N GLY A 86 -22.30 3.46 7.62
CA GLY A 86 -23.48 3.80 8.38
C GLY A 86 -24.64 3.04 7.76
N LYS A 87 -25.31 2.20 8.56
CA LYS A 87 -26.63 1.72 8.18
C LYS A 87 -27.46 2.97 7.93
N GLY A 88 -27.78 3.24 6.67
CA GLY A 88 -28.74 4.27 6.31
C GLY A 88 -30.00 4.01 7.12
N LEU A 89 -30.40 4.99 7.92
CA LEU A 89 -31.73 5.03 8.51
C LEU A 89 -32.67 5.37 7.35
N HIS A 90 -33.34 4.36 6.81
CA HIS A 90 -34.52 4.48 5.97
C HIS A 90 -35.65 3.70 6.64
#